data_AF-A0A3Q0J4Z0-F1
#
_entry.id   AF-A0A3Q0J4Z0-F1
#
_cell.length_a   1.000
_cell.length_b   1.000
_cell.length_c   1.000
_cell.angle_alpha   90.00
_cell.angle_beta   90.00
_cell.angle_gamma   90.00
#
_symmetry.space_group_name_H-M   'P 1'
#
loop_
_entity.id
_entity.type
_entity.pdbx_description
1 polymer ?
#
loop_
_entity_poly.entity_id
_entity_poly.type
_entity_poly.pdbx_seq_one_letter_code
_entity_poly.pdbx_strand_id
1 'polypeptide(L)'
;MTSNTLDSCYSHVPWYSMEEWNLVYSLVYSSNIEDMKKAYRRLFVWKTKVEDLPAGVECTLGILQVRLREMELSALDQRIISHEDLQLMYSTAIIRFLNMIAELEQGQGRSQSTLYYKAQGMDIPSWIVNLRHDAAHSSVLPPLHLLKSAAEFIFAWLNDYYWKNEAEHTFDYYIQPLSSVGIYRRSVRHILSLLNIYLQLVHDTRADLT
;
A
#
# COMPACT_ATOMS: atom_id res chain seq x y z
N MET A 1 33.26 -15.92 4.78
CA MET A 1 32.85 -15.20 3.56
C MET A 1 31.95 -16.11 2.74
N THR A 2 30.83 -15.58 2.24
CA THR A 2 29.72 -16.26 1.51
C THR A 2 28.57 -16.86 2.34
N SER A 3 27.88 -16.02 3.12
CA SER A 3 26.44 -16.18 3.36
C SER A 3 25.85 -14.79 3.54
N ASN A 4 25.05 -14.31 2.58
CA ASN A 4 24.02 -13.24 2.72
C ASN A 4 23.60 -12.57 1.40
N THR A 5 23.95 -13.09 0.22
CA THR A 5 23.61 -12.41 -1.04
C THR A 5 22.33 -12.88 -1.72
N LEU A 6 21.59 -13.85 -1.16
CA LEU A 6 20.35 -14.38 -1.78
C LEU A 6 19.05 -13.94 -1.10
N ASP A 7 19.11 -13.42 0.13
CA ASP A 7 17.91 -12.90 0.84
C ASP A 7 17.48 -11.50 0.36
N SER A 8 18.22 -10.90 -0.58
CA SER A 8 18.00 -9.51 -1.04
C SER A 8 17.10 -9.36 -2.27
N CYS A 9 16.52 -10.43 -2.82
CA CYS A 9 15.83 -10.39 -4.13
C CYS A 9 14.35 -10.80 -4.09
N TYR A 10 13.77 -11.03 -2.91
CA TYR A 10 12.39 -11.48 -2.79
C TYR A 10 11.62 -10.59 -1.80
N SER A 11 10.54 -9.98 -2.29
CA SER A 11 9.64 -9.15 -1.49
C SER A 11 8.37 -9.95 -1.17
N HIS A 12 7.97 -9.98 0.09
CA HIS A 12 6.69 -10.56 0.48
C HIS A 12 5.56 -9.57 0.16
N VAL A 13 4.60 -9.98 -0.66
CA VAL A 13 3.52 -9.12 -1.17
C VAL A 13 2.14 -9.72 -0.88
N PRO A 14 1.08 -8.90 -0.74
CA PRO A 14 -0.26 -9.38 -0.39
C PRO A 14 -1.09 -9.91 -1.58
N TRP A 15 -0.68 -9.63 -2.82
CA TRP A 15 -1.28 -10.20 -4.02
C TRP A 15 -0.68 -11.58 -4.32
N TYR A 16 -1.50 -12.44 -4.93
CA TYR A 16 -1.13 -13.81 -5.26
C TYR A 16 -0.18 -13.89 -6.47
N SER A 17 -0.40 -13.03 -7.46
CA SER A 17 0.36 -13.01 -8.71
C SER A 17 0.37 -11.62 -9.33
N MET A 18 1.29 -11.37 -10.26
CA MET A 18 1.32 -10.14 -11.05
C MET A 18 0.09 -10.01 -11.97
N GLU A 19 -0.59 -11.12 -12.30
CA GLU A 19 -1.91 -11.07 -12.94
C GLU A 19 -2.95 -10.42 -12.02
N GLU A 20 -2.97 -10.77 -10.72
CA GLU A 20 -3.84 -10.13 -9.74
C GLU A 20 -3.49 -8.63 -9.59
N TRP A 21 -2.19 -8.31 -9.54
CA TRP A 21 -1.71 -6.92 -9.51
C TRP A 21 -2.25 -6.10 -10.68
N ASN A 22 -2.04 -6.59 -11.91
CA ASN A 22 -2.47 -5.91 -13.13
C ASN A 22 -4.00 -5.74 -13.21
N LEU A 23 -4.75 -6.76 -12.78
CA LEU A 23 -6.20 -6.66 -12.67
C LEU A 23 -6.59 -5.53 -11.71
N VAL A 24 -6.07 -5.52 -10.48
CA VAL A 24 -6.39 -4.48 -9.50
C VAL A 24 -5.96 -3.11 -10.00
N TYR A 25 -4.78 -3.01 -10.59
CA TYR A 25 -4.27 -1.77 -11.17
C TYR A 25 -5.24 -1.20 -12.22
N SER A 26 -5.72 -2.03 -13.15
CA SER A 26 -6.70 -1.61 -14.16
C SER A 26 -8.04 -1.15 -13.56
N LEU A 27 -8.47 -1.78 -12.46
CA LEU A 27 -9.70 -1.41 -11.75
C LEU A 27 -9.54 -0.11 -10.96
N VAL A 28 -8.38 0.13 -10.34
CA VAL A 28 -8.09 1.36 -9.57
C VAL A 28 -8.23 2.60 -10.45
N TYR A 29 -7.68 2.54 -11.67
CA TYR A 29 -7.66 3.66 -12.61
C TYR A 29 -8.76 3.59 -13.68
N SER A 30 -9.77 2.75 -13.47
CA SER A 30 -10.96 2.69 -14.33
C SER A 30 -11.79 3.97 -14.21
N SER A 31 -12.48 4.33 -15.29
CA SER A 31 -13.48 5.40 -15.30
C SER A 31 -14.82 4.97 -14.68
N ASN A 32 -15.02 3.68 -14.45
CA ASN A 32 -16.26 3.12 -13.88
C ASN A 32 -16.20 3.03 -12.35
N ILE A 33 -17.18 3.63 -11.68
CA ILE A 33 -17.31 3.64 -10.22
C ILE A 33 -17.39 2.21 -9.64
N GLU A 34 -18.09 1.29 -10.31
CA GLU A 34 -18.20 -0.08 -9.80
C GLU A 34 -16.88 -0.85 -9.87
N ASP A 35 -16.03 -0.54 -10.84
CA ASP A 35 -14.68 -1.11 -10.92
C ASP A 35 -13.78 -0.52 -9.83
N MET A 36 -13.85 0.79 -9.59
CA MET A 36 -13.18 1.42 -8.46
C MET A 36 -13.62 0.82 -7.11
N LYS A 37 -14.91 0.52 -6.93
CA LYS A 37 -15.41 -0.17 -5.72
C LYS A 37 -14.84 -1.60 -5.60
N LYS A 38 -14.74 -2.35 -6.71
CA LYS A 38 -14.09 -3.67 -6.71
C LYS A 38 -12.62 -3.55 -6.33
N ALA A 39 -11.89 -2.59 -6.91
CA ALA A 39 -10.50 -2.31 -6.57
C ALA A 39 -10.34 -2.02 -5.08
N TYR A 40 -11.17 -1.11 -4.53
CA TYR A 40 -11.16 -0.77 -3.12
C TYR A 40 -11.31 -1.99 -2.21
N ARG A 41 -12.29 -2.87 -2.49
CA ARG A 41 -12.48 -4.12 -1.73
C ARG A 41 -11.25 -5.02 -1.82
N ARG A 42 -10.61 -5.13 -2.99
CA ARG A 42 -9.43 -5.98 -3.20
C ARG A 42 -8.20 -5.45 -2.46
N LEU A 43 -7.95 -4.15 -2.54
CA LEU A 43 -6.90 -3.46 -1.77
C LEU A 43 -7.13 -3.60 -0.26
N PHE A 44 -8.39 -3.55 0.19
CA PHE A 44 -8.72 -3.78 1.58
C PHE A 44 -8.45 -5.22 2.01
N VAL A 45 -8.76 -6.21 1.17
CA VAL A 45 -8.38 -7.62 1.41
C VAL A 45 -6.86 -7.75 1.52
N TRP A 46 -6.08 -7.10 0.64
CA TRP A 46 -4.62 -7.09 0.75
C TRP A 46 -4.15 -6.57 2.10
N LYS A 47 -4.77 -5.49 2.61
CA LYS A 47 -4.49 -4.94 3.95
C LYS A 47 -4.73 -5.96 5.07
N THR A 48 -5.64 -6.92 4.90
CA THR A 48 -5.88 -7.94 5.93
C THR A 48 -4.88 -9.11 5.90
N LYS A 49 -4.09 -9.25 4.84
CA LYS A 49 -3.16 -10.37 4.65
C LYS A 49 -1.76 -10.12 5.19
N VAL A 50 -1.40 -8.86 5.42
CA VAL A 50 -0.06 -8.43 5.83
C VAL A 50 -0.20 -7.46 7.00
N GLU A 51 0.83 -7.40 7.85
CA GLU A 51 0.91 -6.42 8.94
C GLU A 51 1.09 -5.01 8.37
N ASP A 52 2.09 -4.87 7.49
CA ASP A 52 2.40 -3.62 6.80
C ASP A 52 2.08 -3.73 5.32
N LEU A 53 1.13 -2.91 4.86
CA LEU A 53 0.79 -2.82 3.45
C LEU A 53 1.84 -1.97 2.72
N PRO A 54 2.29 -2.34 1.51
CA PRO A 54 3.20 -1.49 0.74
C PRO A 54 2.66 -0.05 0.64
N ALA A 55 3.50 0.93 0.97
CA ALA A 55 3.05 2.30 1.23
C ALA A 55 2.29 2.93 0.04
N GLY A 56 2.69 2.63 -1.20
CA GLY A 56 1.98 3.09 -2.40
C GLY A 56 0.56 2.50 -2.52
N VAL A 57 0.38 1.22 -2.16
CA VAL A 57 -0.93 0.57 -2.09
C VAL A 57 -1.78 1.20 -0.98
N GLU A 58 -1.19 1.46 0.19
CA GLU A 58 -1.91 2.10 1.30
C GLU A 58 -2.37 3.53 0.96
N CYS A 59 -1.50 4.33 0.33
CA CYS A 59 -1.85 5.65 -0.14
C CYS A 59 -2.98 5.60 -1.18
N THR A 60 -2.89 4.66 -2.12
CA THR A 60 -3.93 4.43 -3.14
C THR A 60 -5.26 4.07 -2.48
N LEU A 61 -5.26 3.14 -1.52
CA LEU A 61 -6.44 2.73 -0.77
C LEU A 61 -7.10 3.93 -0.06
N GLY A 62 -6.29 4.78 0.58
CA GLY A 62 -6.76 5.99 1.26
C GLY A 62 -7.42 6.99 0.31
N ILE A 63 -6.74 7.35 -0.78
CA ILE A 63 -7.28 8.30 -1.78
C ILE A 63 -8.55 7.73 -2.43
N LEU A 64 -8.57 6.45 -2.77
CA LEU A 64 -9.71 5.79 -3.40
C LEU A 64 -10.93 5.78 -2.46
N GLN A 65 -10.72 5.57 -1.16
CA GLN A 65 -11.78 5.63 -0.15
C GLN A 65 -12.49 6.98 -0.14
N VAL A 66 -11.73 8.08 -0.13
CA VAL A 66 -12.32 9.43 -0.06
C VAL A 66 -13.08 9.75 -1.35
N ARG A 67 -12.51 9.42 -2.51
CA ARG A 67 -13.15 9.63 -3.82
C ARG A 67 -14.46 8.86 -3.95
N LEU A 68 -14.47 7.58 -3.58
CA LEU A 68 -15.69 6.76 -3.61
C LEU A 68 -16.75 7.33 -2.67
N ARG A 69 -16.34 7.76 -1.46
CA ARG A 69 -17.28 8.33 -0.49
C ARG A 69 -17.91 9.62 -1.00
N GLU A 70 -17.12 10.48 -1.63
CA GLU A 70 -17.62 11.71 -2.25
C GLU A 70 -18.61 11.43 -3.40
N MET A 71 -18.31 10.47 -4.27
CA MET A 71 -19.19 10.09 -5.38
C MET A 71 -20.54 9.55 -4.88
N GLU A 72 -20.52 8.72 -3.84
CA GLU A 72 -21.74 8.21 -3.21
C GLU A 72 -22.60 9.33 -2.61
N LEU A 73 -21.97 10.32 -1.96
CA LEU A 73 -22.68 11.47 -1.39
C LEU A 73 -23.35 12.33 -2.48
N SER A 74 -22.65 12.52 -3.60
CA SER A 74 -23.17 13.29 -4.74
C SER A 74 -24.36 12.59 -5.40
N ALA A 75 -24.43 11.26 -5.35
CA ALA A 75 -25.49 10.47 -5.96
C ALA A 75 -26.77 10.35 -5.12
N LEU A 76 -26.66 10.44 -3.79
CA LEU A 76 -27.80 10.21 -2.88
C LEU A 76 -28.53 11.49 -2.45
N ASP A 77 -28.08 12.69 -2.86
CA ASP A 77 -28.52 14.00 -2.31
C ASP A 77 -28.51 14.07 -0.76
N GLN A 78 -27.85 13.09 -0.13
CA GLN A 78 -27.77 12.92 1.30
C GLN A 78 -26.54 13.67 1.81
N ARG A 79 -26.74 14.91 2.25
CA ARG A 79 -25.75 15.70 3.01
C ARG A 79 -25.56 15.16 4.44
N ILE A 80 -25.46 13.84 4.61
CA ILE A 80 -25.28 13.20 5.93
C ILE A 80 -23.84 13.41 6.42
N ILE A 81 -22.88 13.52 5.50
CA ILE A 81 -21.49 13.84 5.80
C ILE A 81 -21.30 15.34 5.68
N SER A 82 -20.74 15.96 6.72
CA SER A 82 -20.45 17.38 6.71
C SER A 82 -19.32 17.69 5.71
N HIS A 83 -19.32 18.89 5.14
CA HIS A 83 -18.22 19.35 4.29
C HIS A 83 -16.85 19.23 4.99
N GLU A 84 -16.85 19.39 6.32
CA GLU A 84 -15.69 19.25 7.19
C GLU A 84 -15.18 17.81 7.28
N ASP A 85 -16.06 16.81 7.36
CA ASP A 85 -15.68 15.40 7.34
C ASP A 85 -14.94 15.02 6.06
N LEU A 86 -15.40 15.51 4.90
CA LEU A 86 -14.68 15.31 3.64
C LEU A 86 -13.31 15.98 3.65
N GLN A 87 -13.18 17.19 4.21
CA GLN A 87 -11.89 17.87 4.37
C GLN A 87 -10.94 17.06 5.26
N LEU A 88 -11.43 16.48 6.36
CA LEU A 88 -10.64 15.62 7.25
C LEU A 88 -10.18 14.33 6.56
N MET A 89 -11.08 13.68 5.82
CA MET A 89 -10.78 12.47 5.06
C MET A 89 -9.69 12.73 4.02
N TYR A 90 -9.84 13.78 3.19
CA TYR A 90 -8.84 14.17 2.22
C TYR A 90 -7.51 14.52 2.87
N SER A 91 -7.54 15.33 3.93
CA SER A 91 -6.32 15.74 4.66
C SER A 91 -5.56 14.53 5.19
N THR A 92 -6.28 13.55 5.76
CA THR A 92 -5.68 12.31 6.27
C THR A 92 -4.99 11.51 5.15
N ALA A 93 -5.65 11.36 3.99
CA ALA A 93 -5.08 10.63 2.86
C ALA A 93 -3.83 11.33 2.30
N ILE A 94 -3.86 12.66 2.17
CA ILE A 94 -2.74 13.48 1.70
C ILE A 94 -1.55 13.41 2.69
N ILE A 95 -1.81 13.51 3.99
CA ILE A 95 -0.76 13.43 5.02
C ILE A 95 -0.08 12.05 4.97
N ARG A 96 -0.85 10.97 4.82
CA ARG A 96 -0.27 9.62 4.69
C ARG A 96 0.66 9.51 3.49
N PHE A 97 0.25 10.05 2.34
CA PHE A 97 1.11 10.13 1.17
C PHE A 97 2.40 10.93 1.45
N LEU A 98 2.30 12.11 2.05
CA LEU A 98 3.47 12.93 2.37
C LEU A 98 4.39 12.29 3.41
N ASN A 99 3.86 11.47 4.31
CA ASN A 99 4.67 10.68 5.24
C ASN A 99 5.43 9.57 4.50
N MET A 100 4.78 8.86 3.57
CA MET A 100 5.47 7.91 2.68
C MET A 100 6.64 8.59 1.96
N ILE A 101 6.42 9.76 1.35
CA ILE A 101 7.50 10.51 0.66
C ILE A 101 8.61 10.91 1.64
N ALA A 102 8.27 11.29 2.87
CA ALA A 102 9.26 11.61 3.90
C ALA A 102 10.12 10.40 4.29
N GLU A 103 9.57 9.18 4.21
CA GLU A 103 10.23 7.93 4.59
C GLU A 103 11.07 7.32 3.46
N LEU A 104 10.78 7.63 2.20
CA LEU A 104 11.58 7.16 1.07
C LEU A 104 13.06 7.57 1.23
N GLU A 105 13.95 6.59 1.29
CA GLU A 105 15.39 6.80 1.36
C GLU A 105 15.92 7.17 -0.03
N GLN A 106 16.62 8.30 -0.16
CA GLN A 106 17.49 8.53 -1.32
C GLN A 106 18.83 7.83 -1.02
N GLY A 107 19.34 7.08 -2.00
CA GLY A 107 20.44 6.11 -1.87
C GLY A 107 21.63 6.52 -0.99
N GLN A 108 22.27 5.48 -0.43
CA GLN A 108 23.36 5.48 0.55
C GLN A 108 24.18 6.77 0.68
N GLY A 109 23.74 7.64 1.58
CA GLY A 109 24.48 8.84 1.95
C GLY A 109 23.66 9.71 2.87
N ARG A 110 23.96 9.63 4.17
CA ARG A 110 23.36 10.45 5.23
C ARG A 110 23.13 11.89 4.77
N SER A 111 21.88 12.24 4.53
CA SER A 111 21.40 13.59 4.75
C SER A 111 19.95 13.48 5.20
N GLN A 112 19.63 14.08 6.34
CA GLN A 112 18.24 14.33 6.73
C GLN A 112 17.68 15.37 5.77
N SER A 113 17.42 14.97 4.53
CA SER A 113 16.80 15.83 3.54
C SER A 113 15.37 16.12 3.99
N THR A 114 15.03 17.40 4.02
CA THR A 114 13.69 17.86 4.41
C THR A 114 12.65 17.27 3.46
N LEU A 115 11.40 17.13 3.91
CA LEU A 115 10.29 16.69 3.06
C LEU A 115 10.21 17.51 1.77
N TYR A 116 10.46 18.83 1.84
CA TYR A 116 10.51 19.70 0.66
C TYR A 116 11.54 19.25 -0.37
N TYR A 117 12.76 18.92 0.07
CA TYR A 117 13.82 18.48 -0.82
C TYR A 117 13.48 17.13 -1.47
N LYS A 118 12.95 16.18 -0.69
CA LYS A 118 12.52 14.87 -1.21
C LYS A 118 11.39 15.02 -2.22
N ALA A 119 10.38 15.82 -1.88
CA ALA A 119 9.23 16.11 -2.74
C ALA A 119 9.67 16.77 -4.05
N GLN A 120 10.59 17.75 -3.99
CA GLN A 120 11.13 18.39 -5.17
C GLN A 120 11.85 17.40 -6.09
N GLY A 121 12.62 16.46 -5.52
CA GLY A 121 13.30 15.41 -6.30
C GLY A 121 12.35 14.37 -6.94
N MET A 122 11.06 14.39 -6.58
CA MET A 122 10.02 13.50 -7.11
C MET A 122 8.95 14.28 -7.89
N ASP A 123 9.26 15.52 -8.28
CA ASP A 123 8.35 16.42 -9.00
C ASP A 123 7.03 16.72 -8.27
N ILE A 124 7.03 16.64 -6.93
CA ILE A 124 5.87 16.96 -6.09
C ILE A 124 5.89 18.47 -5.77
N PRO A 125 4.85 19.23 -6.16
CA PRO A 125 4.78 20.66 -5.90
C PRO A 125 4.82 21.02 -4.42
N SER A 126 5.53 22.09 -4.08
CA SER A 126 5.66 22.59 -2.71
C SER A 126 4.33 22.95 -2.06
N TRP A 127 3.34 23.41 -2.82
CA TRP A 127 2.02 23.73 -2.28
C TRP A 127 1.29 22.47 -1.74
N ILE A 128 1.55 21.29 -2.29
CA ILE A 128 1.00 20.02 -1.76
C ILE A 128 1.70 19.68 -0.44
N VAL A 129 3.01 19.89 -0.36
CA VAL A 129 3.77 19.71 0.90
C VAL A 129 3.26 20.64 1.99
N ASN A 130 2.91 21.88 1.65
CA ASN A 130 2.36 22.87 2.58
C ASN A 130 1.02 22.42 3.20
N LEU A 131 0.22 21.62 2.49
CA LEU A 131 -1.04 21.10 3.03
C LEU A 131 -0.86 20.27 4.29
N ARG A 132 0.29 19.63 4.50
CA ARG A 132 0.59 18.92 5.76
C ARG A 132 0.64 19.89 6.93
N HIS A 133 1.29 21.04 6.75
CA HIS A 133 1.36 22.05 7.79
C HIS A 133 -0.03 22.64 8.07
N ASP A 134 -0.76 22.97 7.00
CA ASP A 134 -2.09 23.57 7.11
C ASP A 134 -3.09 22.61 7.77
N ALA A 135 -3.09 21.33 7.41
CA ALA A 135 -4.00 20.36 8.00
C ALA A 135 -3.63 19.92 9.44
N ALA A 136 -2.33 19.93 9.80
CA ALA A 136 -1.89 19.43 11.11
C ALA A 136 -1.77 20.51 12.20
N HIS A 137 -1.50 21.76 11.81
CA HIS A 137 -1.14 22.83 12.75
C HIS A 137 -2.00 24.08 12.63
N SER A 138 -2.75 24.25 11.54
CA SER A 138 -3.65 25.40 11.44
C SER A 138 -4.98 25.13 12.16
N SER A 139 -5.61 26.20 12.63
CA SER A 139 -6.94 26.15 13.25
C SER A 139 -8.08 25.95 12.24
N VAL A 140 -7.80 25.93 10.93
CA VAL A 140 -8.80 25.85 9.86
C VAL A 140 -8.31 24.90 8.77
N LEU A 141 -9.06 23.82 8.51
CA LEU A 141 -8.70 22.86 7.47
C LEU A 141 -8.54 23.52 6.09
N PRO A 142 -7.62 23.03 5.24
CA PRO A 142 -7.47 23.56 3.89
C PRO A 142 -8.79 23.51 3.11
N PRO A 143 -9.06 24.48 2.23
CA PRO A 143 -10.27 24.48 1.41
C PRO A 143 -10.43 23.18 0.62
N LEU A 144 -11.65 22.63 0.59
CA LEU A 144 -11.93 21.33 -0.03
C LEU A 144 -11.48 21.25 -1.50
N HIS A 145 -11.63 22.33 -2.28
CA HIS A 145 -11.19 22.35 -3.68
C HIS A 145 -9.67 22.14 -3.80
N LEU A 146 -8.87 22.69 -2.89
CA LEU A 146 -7.42 22.55 -2.89
C LEU A 146 -7.00 21.14 -2.50
N LEU A 147 -7.69 20.55 -1.50
CA LEU A 147 -7.52 19.15 -1.11
C LEU A 147 -7.84 18.18 -2.26
N LYS A 148 -8.89 18.46 -3.03
CA LYS A 148 -9.25 17.69 -4.23
C LYS A 148 -8.18 17.76 -5.31
N SER A 149 -7.70 18.96 -5.64
CA SER A 149 -6.59 19.14 -6.59
C SER A 149 -5.35 18.37 -6.15
N ALA A 150 -5.03 18.37 -4.86
CA ALA A 150 -3.91 17.62 -4.33
C ALA A 150 -4.13 16.11 -4.45
N ALA A 151 -5.32 15.60 -4.11
CA ALA A 151 -5.66 14.19 -4.24
C ALA A 151 -5.62 13.71 -5.70
N GLU A 152 -6.06 14.53 -6.66
CA GLU A 152 -5.95 14.25 -8.09
C GLU A 152 -4.48 14.14 -8.53
N PHE A 153 -3.66 15.11 -8.14
CA PHE A 153 -2.22 15.07 -8.40
C PHE A 153 -1.58 13.81 -7.81
N ILE A 154 -1.83 13.52 -6.53
CA ILE A 154 -1.26 12.36 -5.83
C ILE A 154 -1.68 11.06 -6.49
N PHE A 155 -2.94 10.96 -6.92
CA PHE A 155 -3.45 9.77 -7.58
C PHE A 155 -2.76 9.52 -8.93
N ALA A 156 -2.52 10.59 -9.70
CA ALA A 156 -1.74 10.52 -10.94
C ALA A 156 -0.26 10.21 -10.67
N TRP A 157 0.33 10.80 -9.64
CA TRP A 157 1.71 10.50 -9.25
C TRP A 157 1.88 9.03 -8.85
N LEU A 158 0.96 8.47 -8.05
CA LEU A 158 0.97 7.05 -7.68
C LEU A 158 0.85 6.14 -8.92
N ASN A 159 0.10 6.56 -9.94
CA ASN A 159 0.00 5.82 -11.19
C ASN A 159 1.37 5.70 -11.86
N ASP A 160 2.02 6.85 -12.04
CA ASP A 160 3.21 6.97 -12.87
C ASP A 160 4.47 6.47 -12.17
N TYR A 161 4.62 6.73 -10.88
CA TYR A 161 5.84 6.45 -10.13
C TYR A 161 5.77 5.19 -9.26
N TYR A 162 4.57 4.69 -8.93
CA TYR A 162 4.41 3.49 -8.10
C TYR A 162 3.82 2.32 -8.90
N TRP A 163 2.58 2.44 -9.38
CA TRP A 163 1.87 1.32 -9.99
C TRP A 163 2.52 0.83 -11.28
N LYS A 164 2.89 1.75 -12.20
CA LYS A 164 3.62 1.39 -13.43
C LYS A 164 4.99 0.81 -13.11
N ASN A 165 5.74 1.44 -12.22
CA ASN A 165 7.07 0.99 -11.85
C ASN A 165 7.05 -0.44 -11.27
N GLU A 166 6.13 -0.74 -10.36
CA GLU A 166 5.96 -2.09 -9.79
C GLU A 166 5.53 -3.10 -10.86
N ALA A 167 4.62 -2.73 -11.77
CA ALA A 167 4.19 -3.60 -12.86
C ALA A 167 5.32 -3.93 -13.86
N GLU A 168 6.26 -3.01 -14.06
CA GLU A 168 7.39 -3.18 -14.98
C GLU A 168 8.55 -3.98 -14.38
N HIS A 169 8.77 -3.88 -13.07
CA HIS A 169 9.98 -4.41 -12.41
C HIS A 169 9.73 -5.62 -11.50
N THR A 170 8.47 -5.98 -11.23
CA THR A 170 8.12 -7.12 -10.38
C THR A 170 7.61 -8.29 -11.23
N PHE A 171 8.08 -9.50 -10.92
CA PHE A 171 7.75 -10.72 -11.67
C PHE A 171 7.38 -11.85 -10.72
N ASP A 172 6.44 -12.69 -11.14
CA ASP A 172 6.07 -13.90 -10.39
C ASP A 172 7.25 -14.88 -10.37
N TYR A 173 7.64 -15.30 -9.17
CA TYR A 173 8.63 -16.34 -9.00
C TYR A 173 7.94 -17.71 -8.87
N TYR A 174 8.00 -18.50 -9.93
CA TYR A 174 7.51 -19.88 -9.91
C TYR A 174 8.62 -20.83 -9.47
N ILE A 175 8.37 -21.60 -8.40
CA ILE A 175 9.24 -22.71 -8.02
C ILE A 175 9.14 -23.77 -9.12
N GLN A 176 10.21 -23.94 -9.90
CA GLN A 176 10.30 -25.02 -10.88
C GLN A 176 10.12 -26.39 -10.18
N PRO A 177 9.26 -27.29 -10.69
CA PRO A 177 9.13 -28.63 -10.13
C PRO A 177 10.47 -29.37 -10.25
N LEU A 178 11.02 -29.74 -9.10
CA LEU A 178 12.41 -30.15 -8.94
C LEU A 178 12.68 -31.55 -9.52
N SER A 179 13.48 -31.61 -10.57
CA SER A 179 14.09 -32.85 -11.07
C SER A 179 15.34 -33.29 -10.29
N SER A 180 15.65 -32.71 -9.12
CA SER A 180 16.82 -33.15 -8.31
C SER A 180 16.64 -32.98 -6.80
N VAL A 181 16.56 -34.13 -6.13
CA VAL A 181 16.24 -34.41 -4.72
C VAL A 181 17.28 -33.87 -3.70
N GLY A 182 18.33 -33.16 -4.14
CA GLY A 182 19.51 -32.90 -3.29
C GLY A 182 19.44 -31.67 -2.36
N ILE A 183 18.72 -30.61 -2.73
CA ILE A 183 18.99 -29.27 -2.15
C ILE A 183 18.08 -28.93 -0.96
N TYR A 184 16.93 -29.60 -0.82
CA TYR A 184 15.91 -29.23 0.17
C TYR A 184 16.08 -29.83 1.57
N ARG A 185 17.22 -30.48 1.86
CA ARG A 185 17.39 -31.18 3.14
C ARG A 185 17.37 -30.25 4.35
N ARG A 186 17.60 -28.93 4.19
CA ARG A 186 17.49 -27.91 5.26
C ARG A 186 16.10 -27.26 5.33
N SER A 187 15.56 -26.77 4.21
CA SER A 187 14.28 -26.06 4.19
C SER A 187 13.09 -26.99 4.48
N VAL A 188 13.10 -28.23 3.96
CA VAL A 188 12.09 -29.24 4.31
C VAL A 188 12.22 -29.66 5.76
N ARG A 189 13.43 -29.72 6.32
CA ARG A 189 13.61 -29.97 7.76
C ARG A 189 12.98 -28.87 8.62
N HIS A 190 13.12 -27.62 8.19
CA HIS A 190 12.53 -26.49 8.91
C HIS A 190 10.99 -26.51 8.83
N ILE A 191 10.43 -26.70 7.64
CA ILE A 191 8.98 -26.83 7.45
C ILE A 191 8.42 -28.03 8.23
N LEU A 192 9.07 -29.19 8.16
CA LEU A 192 8.67 -30.37 8.94
C LEU A 192 8.79 -30.13 10.45
N SER A 193 9.79 -29.37 10.92
CA SER A 193 9.91 -29.03 12.34
C SER A 193 8.77 -28.12 12.81
N LEU A 194 8.37 -27.13 12.01
CA LEU A 194 7.24 -26.25 12.32
C LEU A 194 5.91 -27.02 12.30
N LEU A 195 5.75 -27.94 11.35
CA LEU A 195 4.56 -28.78 11.24
C LEU A 195 4.45 -29.77 12.41
N ASN A 196 5.58 -30.31 12.89
CA ASN A 196 5.62 -31.18 14.06
C ASN A 196 5.32 -30.43 15.37
N ILE A 197 5.83 -29.19 15.52
CA ILE A 197 5.50 -28.32 16.65
C ILE A 197 4.00 -28.02 16.67
N TYR A 198 3.41 -27.68 15.51
CA TYR A 198 1.98 -27.43 15.38
C TYR A 198 1.15 -28.68 15.78
N LEU A 199 1.53 -29.86 15.29
CA LEU A 199 0.83 -31.10 15.64
C LEU A 199 0.92 -31.45 17.12
N GLN A 200 2.06 -31.19 17.77
CA GLN A 200 2.22 -31.39 19.21
C GLN A 200 1.30 -30.45 20.00
N LEU A 201 1.25 -29.17 19.64
CA LEU A 201 0.36 -28.20 20.29
C LEU A 201 -1.12 -28.56 20.12
N VAL A 202 -1.51 -29.07 18.96
CA VAL A 202 -2.89 -29.54 18.71
C VAL A 202 -3.23 -30.82 19.49
N HIS A 203 -2.25 -31.68 19.73
CA HIS A 203 -2.43 -32.88 20.55
C HIS A 203 -2.54 -32.53 22.04
N ASP A 204 -1.67 -31.66 22.55
CA ASP A 204 -1.67 -31.25 23.96
C ASP A 204 -2.96 -30.49 24.32
N THR A 205 -3.43 -29.60 23.44
CA THR A 205 -4.71 -28.90 23.61
C THR A 205 -5.95 -29.81 23.55
N ARG A 206 -5.84 -31.01 22.95
CA ARG A 206 -6.91 -32.02 22.96
C ARG A 206 -6.87 -32.91 24.21
N ALA A 207 -5.69 -33.12 24.80
CA ALA A 207 -5.54 -33.88 26.03
C ALA A 207 -6.04 -33.11 27.27
N ASP A 208 -5.96 -31.78 27.25
CA ASP A 208 -6.47 -30.91 28.34
C ASP A 208 -8.01 -30.79 28.36
N LEU A 209 -8.71 -31.35 27.37
CA LEU A 209 -10.17 -31.31 27.22
C LEU A 209 -10.87 -32.66 27.52
N THR A 210 -10.13 -33.66 28.00
CA THR A 210 -10.63 -34.99 28.44
C THR A 210 -10.24 -35.26 29.88
#